data_AF-A0A658IBW7-F1
#
_entry.id   AF-A0A658IBW7-F1
#
_cell.length_a   1.000
_cell.length_b   1.000
_cell.length_c   1.000
_cell.angle_alpha   90.00
_cell.angle_beta   90.00
_cell.angle_gamma   90.00
#
_symmetry.space_group_name_H-M   'P 1'
#
loop_
_entity.id
_entity.type
_entity.pdbx_description
1 polymer ?
#
loop_
_entity_poly.entity_id
_entity_poly.type
_entity_poly.pdbx_seq_one_letter_code
_entity_poly.pdbx_strand_id
1 'polypeptide(L)'
;MNRKQASSQSPLYYRTVLALAIAVALGGGTASAGEKLDMSFIQGGGDMNPEIWAVLNGSYAPGRYLVDLILNGKDTGKQILDVTPQDSEELCLPEAWLTKAGVYISLDYFRDGYDTTRQCYVLTKAPSVNVDFDVSTQTLALAIPQKGLVKIPE
;
A
#
# COMPACT_ATOMS: atom_id res chain seq x y z
N MET A 1 -25.65 -52.61 48.05
CA MET A 1 -26.43 -52.01 46.95
C MET A 1 -25.66 -50.78 46.46
N ASN A 2 -24.85 -50.91 45.40
CA ASN A 2 -24.22 -49.79 44.68
C ASN A 2 -23.33 -50.31 43.52
N ARG A 3 -23.73 -50.07 42.27
CA ARG A 3 -22.78 -49.85 41.17
C ARG A 3 -23.46 -49.14 39.99
N LYS A 4 -23.12 -47.86 39.89
CA LYS A 4 -22.83 -47.02 38.72
C LYS A 4 -23.69 -47.18 37.46
N GLN A 5 -24.46 -46.12 37.20
CA GLN A 5 -25.07 -45.77 35.92
C GLN A 5 -23.96 -45.56 34.87
N ALA A 6 -23.88 -46.42 33.87
CA ALA A 6 -23.05 -46.21 32.69
C ALA A 6 -23.85 -45.35 31.69
N SER A 7 -23.35 -44.14 31.39
CA SER A 7 -23.91 -43.33 30.31
C SER A 7 -23.62 -44.03 28.98
N SER A 8 -24.64 -44.61 28.37
CA SER A 8 -24.57 -45.13 27.00
C SER A 8 -24.54 -43.95 26.05
N GLN A 9 -23.34 -43.46 25.72
CA GLN A 9 -23.16 -42.51 24.63
C GLN A 9 -23.45 -43.25 23.32
N SER A 10 -24.52 -42.84 22.64
CA SER A 10 -25.02 -43.50 21.45
C SER A 10 -23.98 -43.42 20.32
N PRO A 11 -23.76 -44.51 19.56
CA PRO A 11 -22.78 -44.57 18.46
C PRO A 11 -23.10 -43.57 17.33
N LEU A 12 -24.32 -43.04 17.30
CA LEU A 12 -24.77 -42.00 16.38
C LEU A 12 -24.15 -40.63 16.69
N TYR A 13 -23.97 -40.30 17.98
CA TYR A 13 -23.41 -39.02 18.44
C TYR A 13 -21.92 -38.92 18.14
N TYR A 14 -21.17 -40.00 18.36
CA TYR A 14 -19.76 -40.08 18.03
C TYR A 14 -19.51 -39.89 16.53
N ARG A 15 -20.37 -40.46 15.69
CA ARG A 15 -20.29 -40.34 14.22
C ARG A 15 -20.60 -38.92 13.73
N THR A 16 -21.56 -38.23 14.35
CA THR A 16 -21.89 -36.84 13.99
C THR A 16 -20.79 -35.87 14.42
N VAL A 17 -20.22 -36.05 15.61
CA VAL A 17 -19.08 -35.25 16.09
C VAL A 17 -17.86 -35.46 15.21
N LEU A 18 -17.58 -36.72 14.82
CA LEU A 18 -16.46 -37.04 13.93
C LEU A 18 -16.64 -36.42 12.53
N ALA A 19 -17.84 -36.51 11.96
CA ALA A 19 -18.15 -35.90 10.67
C ALA A 19 -18.02 -34.37 10.69
N LEU A 20 -18.49 -33.73 11.77
CA LEU A 20 -18.36 -32.28 11.96
C LEU A 20 -16.89 -31.86 12.12
N ALA A 21 -16.10 -32.63 12.87
CA ALA A 21 -14.67 -32.37 13.04
C ALA A 21 -13.90 -32.48 11.71
N ILE A 22 -14.24 -33.46 10.87
CA ILE A 22 -13.66 -33.62 9.53
C ILE A 22 -14.04 -32.44 8.62
N ALA A 23 -15.31 -32.01 8.65
CA ALA A 23 -15.76 -30.87 7.86
C ALA A 23 -15.08 -29.54 8.25
N VAL A 24 -14.85 -29.32 9.54
CA VAL A 24 -14.11 -28.14 10.04
C VAL A 24 -12.62 -28.21 9.66
N ALA A 25 -12.00 -29.38 9.74
CA ALA A 25 -10.60 -29.57 9.34
C ALA A 25 -10.37 -29.35 7.83
N LEU A 26 -11.36 -29.68 6.98
CA LEU A 26 -11.28 -29.50 5.54
C LEU A 26 -11.70 -28.11 5.05
N GLY A 27 -12.54 -27.39 5.81
CA GLY A 27 -13.07 -26.07 5.43
C GLY A 27 -12.23 -24.86 5.86
N GLY A 28 -11.17 -25.05 6.65
CA GLY A 28 -10.39 -23.96 7.25
C GLY A 28 -9.21 -23.43 6.44
N GLY A 29 -8.93 -24.00 5.26
CA GLY A 29 -7.80 -23.57 4.44
C GLY A 29 -8.16 -22.42 3.52
N THR A 30 -7.83 -21.18 3.90
CA THR A 30 -7.74 -20.08 2.93
C THR A 30 -6.49 -20.30 2.07
N ALA A 31 -6.65 -20.93 0.91
CA ALA A 31 -5.59 -21.00 -0.08
C ALA A 31 -5.39 -19.58 -0.67
N SER A 32 -4.44 -18.82 -0.12
CA SER A 32 -3.92 -17.63 -0.78
C SER A 32 -2.89 -18.08 -1.80
N ALA A 33 -3.33 -18.25 -3.05
CA ALA A 33 -2.41 -18.38 -4.17
C ALA A 33 -1.89 -16.98 -4.50
N GLY A 34 -0.71 -16.63 -4.01
CA GLY A 34 0.03 -15.51 -4.58
C GLY A 34 0.41 -15.89 -6.01
N GLU A 35 -0.25 -15.31 -7.01
CA GLU A 35 0.04 -15.56 -8.41
C GLU A 35 1.47 -15.06 -8.72
N LYS A 36 2.43 -15.99 -8.70
CA LYS A 36 3.81 -15.70 -9.12
C LYS A 36 3.86 -15.78 -10.64
N LEU A 37 4.00 -14.63 -11.28
CA LEU A 37 4.20 -14.54 -12.72
C LEU A 37 5.52 -15.25 -13.11
N ASP A 38 5.52 -15.96 -14.24
CA ASP A 38 6.74 -16.53 -14.81
C ASP A 38 7.55 -15.41 -15.44
N MET A 39 8.66 -15.02 -14.80
CA MET A 39 9.52 -13.91 -15.24
C MET A 39 10.67 -14.36 -16.16
N SER A 40 10.71 -15.63 -16.59
CA SER A 40 11.78 -16.18 -17.42
C SER A 40 11.94 -15.48 -18.78
N PHE A 41 10.91 -14.77 -19.24
CA PHE A 41 10.91 -14.02 -20.49
C PHE A 41 11.62 -12.65 -20.40
N ILE A 42 11.82 -12.09 -19.20
CA ILE A 42 12.42 -10.77 -19.03
C ILE A 42 13.94 -10.87 -19.24
N GLN A 43 14.39 -10.42 -20.41
CA GLN A 43 15.81 -10.37 -20.74
C GLN A 43 16.52 -9.32 -19.88
N GLY A 44 17.63 -9.71 -19.23
CA GLY A 44 18.35 -8.84 -18.28
C GLY A 44 17.79 -8.85 -16.84
N GLY A 45 16.69 -9.56 -16.57
CA GLY A 45 16.11 -9.75 -15.24
C GLY A 45 16.43 -11.09 -14.58
N GLY A 46 17.09 -12.02 -15.29
CA GLY A 46 17.30 -13.41 -14.84
C GLY A 46 18.19 -13.58 -13.61
N ASP A 47 19.09 -12.64 -13.34
CA ASP A 47 19.93 -12.60 -12.13
C ASP A 47 19.36 -11.70 -11.02
N MET A 48 18.16 -11.15 -11.21
CA MET A 48 17.51 -10.31 -10.19
C MET A 48 16.92 -11.21 -9.09
N ASN A 49 17.32 -10.94 -7.85
CA ASN A 49 16.78 -11.57 -6.65
C ASN A 49 15.23 -11.53 -6.66
N PRO A 50 14.52 -12.66 -6.37
CA PRO A 50 13.07 -12.71 -6.21
C PRO A 50 12.46 -11.56 -5.38
N GLU A 51 13.20 -11.05 -4.40
CA GLU A 51 12.80 -9.92 -3.56
C GLU A 51 12.60 -8.62 -4.37
N ILE A 52 13.37 -8.41 -5.46
CA ILE A 52 13.23 -7.23 -6.33
C ILE A 52 11.89 -7.26 -7.07
N TRP A 53 11.44 -8.44 -7.50
CA TRP A 53 10.13 -8.63 -8.10
C TRP A 53 8.99 -8.37 -7.11
N ALA A 54 9.19 -8.73 -5.84
CA ALA A 54 8.19 -8.48 -4.80
C ALA A 54 7.95 -6.98 -4.56
N VAL A 55 8.96 -6.13 -4.79
CA VAL A 55 8.80 -4.67 -4.66
C VAL A 55 7.86 -4.07 -5.74
N LEU A 56 7.67 -4.77 -6.86
CA LEU A 56 6.76 -4.32 -7.93
C LEU A 56 5.29 -4.63 -7.66
N ASN A 57 4.97 -5.35 -6.58
CA ASN A 57 3.59 -5.69 -6.24
C ASN A 57 2.83 -4.56 -5.54
N GLY A 58 3.53 -3.49 -5.14
CA GLY A 58 2.91 -2.31 -4.54
C GLY A 58 2.12 -1.47 -5.54
N SER A 59 1.33 -0.54 -5.02
CA SER A 59 0.62 0.48 -5.81
C SER A 59 1.56 1.30 -6.70
N TYR A 60 2.78 1.58 -6.22
CA TYR A 60 3.80 2.32 -6.96
C TYR A 60 5.09 1.51 -7.12
N ALA A 61 5.42 1.18 -8.36
CA ALA A 61 6.70 0.56 -8.68
C ALA A 61 7.85 1.55 -8.42
N PRO A 62 8.97 1.12 -7.80
CA PRO A 62 10.13 1.97 -7.63
C PRO A 62 10.74 2.36 -8.96
N GLY A 63 11.19 3.61 -9.05
CA GLY A 63 11.75 4.14 -10.28
C GLY A 63 11.86 5.65 -10.27
N ARG A 64 12.44 6.17 -11.35
CA ARG A 64 12.51 7.60 -11.63
C ARG A 64 11.56 7.94 -12.75
N TYR A 65 10.56 8.77 -12.46
CA TYR A 65 9.48 9.13 -13.36
C TYR A 65 9.54 10.61 -13.73
N LEU A 66 9.19 10.95 -14.98
CA LEU A 66 8.94 12.33 -15.38
C LEU A 66 7.42 12.56 -15.35
N VAL A 67 6.92 13.10 -14.24
CA VAL A 67 5.49 13.22 -13.99
C VAL A 67 4.93 14.56 -14.42
N ASP A 68 3.74 14.56 -15.03
CA ASP A 68 2.90 15.74 -15.19
C ASP A 68 2.19 16.03 -13.85
N LEU A 69 2.51 17.17 -13.22
CA LEU A 69 1.99 17.51 -11.88
C LEU A 69 0.75 18.40 -11.96
N ILE A 70 -0.35 17.93 -11.38
CA ILE A 70 -1.61 18.65 -11.30
C ILE A 70 -1.91 18.98 -9.84
N LEU A 71 -1.94 20.26 -9.48
CA LEU A 71 -2.34 20.72 -8.15
C LEU A 71 -3.77 21.30 -8.19
N ASN A 72 -4.69 20.69 -7.45
CA ASN A 72 -6.09 21.13 -7.36
C ASN A 72 -6.76 21.34 -8.73
N GLY A 73 -6.48 20.44 -9.68
CA GLY A 73 -6.99 20.48 -11.06
C GLY A 73 -6.26 21.44 -11.99
N LYS A 74 -5.21 22.14 -11.53
CA LYS A 74 -4.38 23.03 -12.34
C LYS A 74 -3.03 22.37 -12.63
N ASP A 75 -2.65 22.35 -13.90
CA ASP A 75 -1.32 21.93 -14.32
C ASP A 75 -0.23 22.86 -13.74
N THR A 76 0.79 22.24 -13.14
CA THR A 76 1.92 22.89 -12.45
C THR A 76 3.24 22.62 -13.19
N GLY A 77 3.21 21.86 -14.29
CA GLY A 77 4.35 21.48 -15.11
C GLY A 77 4.91 20.10 -14.78
N LYS A 78 6.00 19.75 -15.48
CA LYS A 78 6.66 18.45 -15.35
C LYS A 78 7.69 18.44 -14.22
N GLN A 79 7.74 17.35 -13.46
CA GLN A 79 8.71 17.14 -12.38
C GLN A 79 9.32 15.74 -12.44
N ILE A 80 10.57 15.61 -11.99
CA ILE A 80 11.17 14.30 -11.79
C ILE A 80 10.75 13.79 -10.41
N LEU A 81 10.04 12.68 -10.35
CA LEU A 81 9.65 11.99 -9.11
C LEU A 81 10.50 10.73 -8.95
N ASP A 82 11.21 10.63 -7.82
CA ASP A 82 11.94 9.43 -7.43
C ASP A 82 11.07 8.63 -6.46
N VAL A 83 10.60 7.45 -6.89
CA VAL A 83 9.79 6.52 -6.11
C VAL A 83 10.70 5.42 -5.56
N THR A 84 10.71 5.27 -4.25
CA THR A 84 11.53 4.28 -3.52
C THR A 84 10.71 3.03 -3.18
N PRO A 85 11.35 1.89 -2.85
CA PRO A 85 10.65 0.72 -2.33
C PRO A 85 9.73 1.01 -1.13
N GLN A 86 10.05 2.01 -0.32
CA GLN A 86 9.27 2.42 0.85
C GLN A 86 8.03 3.24 0.47
N ASP A 87 7.90 3.65 -0.79
CA ASP A 87 6.72 4.35 -1.31
C ASP A 87 5.66 3.40 -1.86
N SER A 88 5.79 2.08 -1.67
CA SER A 88 4.95 1.09 -2.37
C SER A 88 3.44 1.33 -2.25
N GLU A 89 2.98 1.88 -1.12
CA GLU A 89 1.56 2.18 -0.88
C GLU A 89 1.25 3.67 -0.77
N GLU A 90 2.17 4.46 -0.21
CA GLU A 90 1.98 5.90 -0.02
C GLU A 90 3.24 6.64 -0.41
N LEU A 91 3.11 7.64 -1.30
CA LEU A 91 4.22 8.50 -1.68
C LEU A 91 4.65 9.38 -0.52
N CYS A 92 5.95 9.41 -0.24
CA CYS A 92 6.57 10.33 0.69
C CYS A 92 7.35 11.41 -0.06
N LEU A 93 6.82 12.62 -0.09
CA LEU A 93 7.34 13.71 -0.93
C LEU A 93 8.27 14.63 -0.10
N PRO A 94 9.56 14.77 -0.47
CA PRO A 94 10.46 15.70 0.21
C PRO A 94 9.99 17.15 0.07
N GLU A 95 10.19 17.97 1.10
CA GLU A 95 9.81 19.39 1.07
C GLU A 95 10.51 20.16 -0.07
N ALA A 96 11.79 19.85 -0.31
CA ALA A 96 12.55 20.43 -1.40
C ALA A 96 11.96 20.08 -2.78
N TRP A 97 11.40 18.86 -2.92
CA TRP A 97 10.73 18.45 -4.15
C TRP A 97 9.42 19.22 -4.35
N LEU A 98 8.59 19.30 -3.30
CA LEU A 98 7.34 20.05 -3.30
C LEU A 98 7.55 21.53 -3.66
N THR A 99 8.54 22.16 -3.01
CA THR A 99 8.89 23.56 -3.24
C THR A 99 9.38 23.80 -4.68
N LYS A 100 10.27 22.94 -5.18
CA LYS A 100 10.73 22.99 -6.59
C LYS A 100 9.57 22.82 -7.58
N ALA A 101 8.58 22.02 -7.21
CA ALA A 101 7.38 21.78 -7.97
C ALA A 101 6.33 22.91 -7.86
N GLY A 102 6.61 23.97 -7.09
CA GLY A 102 5.69 25.08 -6.86
C GLY A 102 4.54 24.77 -5.89
N VAL A 103 4.66 23.68 -5.12
CA VAL A 103 3.68 23.25 -4.12
C VAL A 103 4.20 23.63 -2.74
N TYR A 104 3.60 24.64 -2.14
CA TYR A 104 3.99 25.14 -0.81
C TYR A 104 2.95 24.70 0.22
N ILE A 105 3.35 23.81 1.13
CA ILE A 105 2.46 23.18 2.10
C ILE A 105 2.57 23.81 3.50
N SER A 106 1.48 23.72 4.26
CA SER A 106 1.46 24.11 5.68
C SER A 106 2.04 22.98 6.55
N LEU A 107 3.20 23.24 7.16
CA LEU A 107 3.87 22.24 8.01
C LEU A 107 3.00 21.83 9.22
N ASP A 108 2.23 22.77 9.77
CA ASP A 108 1.30 22.49 10.86
C ASP A 108 0.14 21.58 10.42
N TYR A 109 -0.36 21.75 9.20
CA TYR A 109 -1.45 20.94 8.65
C TYR A 109 -1.00 19.50 8.37
N PHE A 110 0.24 19.34 7.90
CA PHE A 110 0.82 18.06 7.51
C PHE A 110 1.71 17.41 8.57
N ARG A 111 1.71 17.94 9.80
CA ARG A 111 2.60 17.47 10.89
C ARG A 111 2.53 15.97 11.11
N ASP A 112 1.33 15.40 11.11
CA ASP A 112 1.10 13.98 11.38
C ASP A 112 1.55 13.08 10.20
N GLY A 113 1.78 13.69 9.02
CA GLY A 113 2.29 13.06 7.82
C GLY A 113 3.80 13.15 7.65
N TYR A 114 4.52 13.87 8.52
CA TYR A 114 5.97 14.02 8.40
C TYR A 114 6.71 12.76 8.88
N ASP A 115 7.51 12.17 8.00
CA ASP A 115 8.42 11.07 8.33
C ASP A 115 9.81 11.64 8.66
N THR A 116 10.21 11.57 9.92
CA THR A 116 11.51 12.07 10.40
C THR A 116 12.69 11.23 9.93
N THR A 117 12.47 9.94 9.64
CA THR A 117 13.53 9.03 9.17
C THR A 117 13.82 9.26 7.70
N ARG A 118 12.76 9.47 6.90
CA ARG A 118 12.85 9.68 5.46
C ARG A 118 12.91 11.16 5.06
N GLN A 119 12.67 12.06 6.01
CA GLN A 119 12.66 13.53 5.84
C GLN A 119 11.71 14.00 4.73
N CYS A 120 10.51 13.44 4.70
CA CYS A 120 9.49 13.70 3.67
C CYS A 120 8.08 13.68 4.25
N TYR A 121 7.09 14.10 3.44
CA TYR A 121 5.69 14.18 3.82
C TYR A 121 4.85 13.14 3.09
N VAL A 122 4.15 12.32 3.85
CA VAL A 122 3.05 11.49 3.36
C VAL A 122 1.76 12.30 3.46
N LEU A 123 1.40 12.98 2.36
CA LEU A 123 0.34 13.98 2.36
C LEU A 123 -1.06 13.39 2.62
N THR A 124 -1.29 12.12 2.27
CA THR A 124 -2.55 11.38 2.50
C THR A 124 -2.91 11.22 3.98
N LYS A 125 -1.95 11.37 4.90
CA LYS A 125 -2.20 11.32 6.34
C LYS A 125 -2.92 12.55 6.88
N ALA A 126 -2.93 13.66 6.14
CA ALA A 126 -3.68 14.85 6.50
C ALA A 126 -5.15 14.74 6.04
N PRO A 127 -6.09 15.34 6.79
CA PRO A 127 -7.51 15.22 6.45
C PRO A 127 -7.82 15.84 5.08
N SER A 128 -8.74 15.21 4.34
CA SER A 128 -9.26 15.73 3.08
C SER A 128 -8.21 15.98 2.00
N VAL A 129 -7.09 15.26 2.03
CA VAL A 129 -6.06 15.27 0.99
C VAL A 129 -6.16 14.01 0.14
N ASN A 130 -6.01 14.15 -1.17
CA ASN A 130 -5.86 13.03 -2.09
C ASN A 130 -4.54 13.16 -2.86
N VAL A 131 -3.78 12.07 -2.92
CA VAL A 131 -2.58 11.93 -3.74
C VAL A 131 -2.83 10.78 -4.69
N ASP A 132 -2.86 11.08 -5.98
CA ASP A 132 -3.13 10.08 -7.01
C ASP A 132 -1.99 10.12 -8.03
N PHE A 133 -1.20 9.05 -8.05
CA PHE A 133 -0.14 8.86 -9.04
C PHE A 133 -0.53 7.75 -10.00
N ASP A 134 -0.94 8.14 -11.20
CA ASP A 134 -1.16 7.21 -12.30
C ASP A 134 0.17 6.93 -12.99
N VAL A 135 0.75 5.77 -12.68
CA VAL A 135 2.01 5.29 -13.26
C VAL A 135 1.92 5.10 -14.78
N SER A 136 0.75 4.76 -15.31
CA SER A 136 0.55 4.48 -16.73
C SER A 136 0.60 5.75 -17.57
N THR A 137 0.00 6.84 -17.07
CA THR A 137 0.00 8.14 -17.73
C THR A 137 1.13 9.05 -17.24
N GLN A 138 1.86 8.65 -16.20
CA GLN A 138 2.85 9.45 -15.48
C GLN A 138 2.26 10.79 -15.00
N THR A 139 1.03 10.76 -14.48
CA THR A 139 0.35 11.95 -13.94
C THR A 139 0.31 11.86 -12.42
N LEU A 140 0.78 12.90 -11.73
CA LEU A 140 0.65 13.04 -10.29
C LEU A 140 -0.38 14.15 -9.99
N ALA A 141 -1.53 13.79 -9.47
CA ALA A 141 -2.57 14.72 -9.05
C ALA A 141 -2.58 14.88 -7.52
N LEU A 142 -2.42 16.12 -7.06
CA LEU A 142 -2.50 16.51 -5.65
C LEU A 142 -3.77 17.32 -5.43
N ALA A 143 -4.71 16.79 -4.64
CA ALA A 143 -5.86 17.53 -4.16
C ALA A 143 -5.64 17.91 -2.69
N ILE A 144 -5.36 19.18 -2.43
CA ILE A 144 -4.98 19.69 -1.11
C ILE A 144 -5.95 20.83 -0.70
N PRO A 145 -6.59 20.76 0.47
CA PRO A 145 -7.41 21.86 0.99
C PRO A 145 -6.61 23.14 1.14
N GLN A 146 -7.25 24.30 0.99
CA GLN A 146 -6.57 25.60 1.08
C GLN A 146 -5.85 25.81 2.43
N LYS A 147 -6.35 25.22 3.53
CA LYS A 147 -5.68 25.24 4.84
C LYS A 147 -4.35 24.48 4.86
N GLY A 148 -4.19 23.51 3.97
CA GLY A 148 -2.96 22.75 3.78
C GLY A 148 -1.94 23.45 2.87
N LEU A 149 -2.31 24.54 2.20
CA LEU A 149 -1.42 25.28 1.32
C LEU A 149 -1.01 26.61 1.98
N VAL A 150 0.22 27.05 1.70
CA VAL A 150 0.72 28.37 2.10
C VAL A 150 1.11 29.18 0.87
N LYS A 151 1.26 30.49 1.05
CA LYS A 151 1.75 31.36 -0.02
C LYS A 151 3.22 31.02 -0.31
N ILE A 152 3.61 31.30 -1.55
CA ILE A 152 5.01 31.27 -1.98
C ILE A 152 5.80 32.18 -1.01
N PRO A 153 6.90 31.69 -0.41
CA PRO A 153 7.80 32.52 0.38
C PRO A 153 8.32 33.68 -0.47
N GLU A 154 8.33 34.89 0.09
CA GLU A 154 8.89 36.09 -0.55
C GLU A 154 10.41 36.03 -0.72
#